data_AF-A0A2N1NGF4-F1
#
_entry.id   AF-A0A2N1NGF4-F1
#
_cell.length_a   1.000
_cell.length_b   1.000
_cell.length_c   1.000
_cell.angle_alpha   90.00
_cell.angle_beta   90.00
_cell.angle_gamma   90.00
#
_symmetry.space_group_name_H-M   'P 1'
#
loop_
_entity.id
_entity.type
_entity.pdbx_description
1 polymer ?
#
loop_
_entity_poly.entity_id
_entity_poly.type
_entity_poly.pdbx_seq_one_letter_code
_entity_poly.pdbx_strand_id
1 'polypeptide(L)'
;MSISTGTRSKLSIIRAAKKKLDASEESQEEFLKWLSKNKNREYLTIKGLIKLWKKDSWLSSDQINMYLTLLNTKFDRIHSFTSYFYMRLAVGGYSSVENWIKKTEIYQKEIIFVPINITDDHWNLVAIIKEPCRIVIIDSFGSITDED
;
A
#
# COMPACT_ATOMS: atom_id res chain seq x y z
N MET A 1 10.19 -20.97 -36.53
CA MET A 1 9.50 -21.19 -35.24
C MET A 1 9.43 -19.85 -34.50
N SER A 2 8.29 -19.19 -34.57
CA SER A 2 8.08 -17.81 -34.12
C SER A 2 8.02 -17.77 -32.59
N ILE A 3 9.07 -17.24 -31.95
CA ILE A 3 9.07 -17.02 -30.50
C ILE A 3 8.06 -15.91 -30.20
N SER A 4 6.97 -16.28 -29.53
CA SER A 4 5.90 -15.40 -29.07
C SER A 4 6.44 -14.08 -28.50
N THR A 5 5.93 -12.98 -29.04
CA THR A 5 6.25 -11.58 -28.71
C THR A 5 6.07 -11.26 -27.22
N GLY A 6 5.28 -12.06 -26.48
CA GLY A 6 5.07 -11.93 -25.04
C GLY A 6 6.27 -12.33 -24.17
N THR A 7 7.22 -13.11 -24.67
CA THR A 7 8.38 -13.60 -23.89
C THR A 7 9.53 -12.59 -23.89
N ARG A 8 9.72 -11.85 -24.99
CA ARG A 8 10.74 -10.79 -25.11
C ARG A 8 10.48 -9.60 -24.17
N SER A 9 9.21 -9.20 -24.02
CA SER A 9 8.81 -8.10 -23.13
C SER A 9 9.02 -8.46 -21.65
N LYS A 10 8.87 -9.72 -21.26
CA LYS A 10 9.08 -10.18 -19.88
C LYS A 10 10.56 -10.21 -19.49
N LEU A 11 11.43 -10.63 -20.39
CA LEU A 11 12.88 -10.67 -20.15
C LEU A 11 13.51 -9.27 -20.10
N SER A 12 12.98 -8.29 -20.86
CA SER A 12 13.43 -6.91 -20.78
C SER A 12 13.02 -6.24 -19.46
N ILE A 13 11.82 -6.52 -18.95
CA ILE A 13 11.36 -6.07 -17.63
C ILE A 13 12.25 -6.63 -16.52
N ILE A 14 12.57 -7.93 -16.56
CA ILE A 14 13.42 -8.59 -15.55
C ILE A 14 14.87 -8.04 -15.60
N ARG A 15 15.43 -7.80 -16.79
CA ARG A 15 16.74 -7.16 -16.94
C ARG A 15 16.75 -5.71 -16.45
N ALA A 16 15.70 -4.95 -16.75
CA ALA A 16 15.56 -3.56 -16.31
C ALA A 16 15.41 -3.46 -14.78
N ALA A 17 14.69 -4.41 -14.19
CA ALA A 17 14.58 -4.59 -12.75
C ALA A 17 15.95 -4.88 -12.11
N LYS A 18 16.71 -5.85 -12.63
CA LYS A 18 18.05 -6.21 -12.10
C LYS A 18 19.05 -5.03 -12.12
N LYS A 19 18.96 -4.13 -13.10
CA LYS A 19 19.90 -3.01 -13.27
C LYS A 19 19.59 -1.78 -12.40
N LYS A 20 18.39 -1.68 -11.82
CA LYS A 20 17.88 -0.47 -11.12
C LYS A 20 17.69 -0.66 -9.61
N LEU A 21 18.11 -1.78 -9.05
CA LEU A 21 17.75 -2.18 -7.71
C LEU A 21 18.93 -2.04 -6.73
N ASP A 22 18.81 -1.12 -5.76
CA ASP A 22 19.71 -0.98 -4.59
C ASP A 22 19.43 -2.07 -3.53
N ALA A 23 19.16 -3.30 -3.95
CA ALA A 23 19.00 -4.44 -3.06
C ALA A 23 19.95 -5.56 -3.47
N SER A 24 20.37 -6.39 -2.51
CA SER A 24 21.31 -7.49 -2.76
C SER A 24 20.84 -8.36 -3.93
N GLU A 25 21.78 -8.87 -4.73
CA GLU A 25 21.47 -9.77 -5.86
C GLU A 25 20.58 -10.94 -5.44
N GLU A 26 20.83 -11.48 -4.24
CA GLU A 26 20.03 -12.53 -3.59
C GLU A 26 18.56 -12.12 -3.41
N SER A 27 18.29 -10.93 -2.86
CA SER A 27 16.92 -10.43 -2.64
C SER A 27 16.15 -10.29 -3.96
N GLN A 28 16.83 -9.91 -5.04
CA GLN A 28 16.20 -9.79 -6.36
C GLN A 28 15.86 -11.16 -6.93
N GLU A 29 16.74 -12.14 -6.76
CA GLU A 29 16.51 -13.50 -7.24
C GLU A 29 15.40 -14.22 -6.48
N GLU A 30 15.36 -14.06 -5.16
CA GLU A 30 14.25 -14.56 -4.34
C GLU A 30 12.91 -13.96 -4.77
N PHE A 31 12.87 -12.65 -5.00
CA PHE A 31 11.66 -11.97 -5.48
C PHE A 31 11.24 -12.46 -6.86
N LEU A 32 12.17 -12.59 -7.80
CA LEU A 32 11.88 -13.10 -9.14
C LEU A 32 11.39 -14.56 -9.10
N LYS A 33 11.97 -15.39 -8.23
CA LYS A 33 11.53 -16.76 -7.99
C LYS A 33 10.11 -16.78 -7.41
N TRP A 34 9.82 -15.93 -6.43
CA TRP A 34 8.49 -15.79 -5.86
C TRP A 34 7.45 -15.33 -6.88
N LEU A 35 7.77 -14.32 -7.71
CA LEU A 35 6.92 -13.85 -8.80
C LEU A 35 6.58 -14.97 -9.79
N SER A 36 7.58 -15.81 -10.10
CA SER A 36 7.40 -16.92 -11.04
C SER A 36 6.40 -17.96 -10.54
N LYS A 37 6.32 -18.15 -9.21
CA LYS A 37 5.48 -19.12 -8.50
C LYS A 37 4.06 -18.60 -8.24
N ASN A 38 3.87 -17.29 -8.13
CA ASN A 38 2.61 -16.67 -7.66
C ASN A 38 1.86 -15.88 -8.77
N LYS A 39 2.04 -16.26 -10.05
CA LYS A 39 1.55 -15.50 -11.22
C LYS A 39 0.04 -15.21 -11.27
N ASN A 40 -0.78 -16.01 -10.58
CA ASN A 40 -2.25 -15.97 -10.66
C ASN A 40 -2.92 -15.41 -9.40
N ARG A 41 -2.19 -14.74 -8.49
CA ARG A 41 -2.82 -14.11 -7.32
C ARG A 41 -3.55 -12.83 -7.77
N GLU A 42 -4.86 -12.89 -7.69
CA GLU A 42 -5.82 -11.89 -8.20
C GLU A 42 -5.58 -10.48 -7.62
N TYR A 43 -5.10 -10.40 -6.38
CA TYR A 43 -4.89 -9.13 -5.66
C TYR A 43 -3.53 -8.46 -5.93
N LEU A 44 -2.58 -9.16 -6.56
CA LEU A 44 -1.22 -8.66 -6.79
C LEU A 44 -0.80 -8.94 -8.23
N THR A 45 -1.19 -8.04 -9.13
CA THR A 45 -0.71 -8.13 -10.51
C THR A 45 0.79 -7.90 -10.53
N ILE A 46 1.52 -8.72 -11.27
CA ILE A 46 2.97 -8.56 -11.53
C ILE A 46 3.29 -7.13 -11.98
N LYS A 47 2.38 -6.49 -12.74
CA LYS A 47 2.47 -5.08 -13.14
C LYS A 47 2.53 -4.11 -11.96
N GLY A 48 1.70 -4.32 -10.93
CA GLY A 48 1.69 -3.50 -9.72
C GLY A 48 2.98 -3.66 -8.91
N LEU A 49 3.51 -4.88 -8.83
CA LEU A 49 4.80 -5.12 -8.17
C LEU A 49 5.98 -4.49 -8.91
N ILE A 50 6.00 -4.56 -10.25
CA ILE A 50 7.01 -3.86 -11.05
C ILE A 50 6.91 -2.34 -10.88
N LYS A 51 5.70 -1.80 -10.71
CA LYS A 51 5.48 -0.37 -10.51
C LYS A 51 6.12 0.13 -9.21
N LEU A 52 6.15 -0.68 -8.13
CA LEU A 52 6.86 -0.33 -6.89
C LEU A 52 8.35 -0.03 -7.11
N TRP A 53 8.96 -0.61 -8.15
CA TRP A 53 10.38 -0.46 -8.44
C TRP A 53 10.70 0.70 -9.39
N LYS A 54 9.69 1.40 -9.89
CA LYS A 54 9.90 2.62 -10.67
C LYS A 54 10.01 3.80 -9.70
N LYS A 55 11.23 4.36 -9.61
CA LYS A 55 11.60 5.50 -8.74
C LYS A 55 10.64 6.70 -8.84
N ASP A 56 10.05 6.93 -10.01
CA ASP A 56 9.21 8.10 -10.30
C ASP A 56 7.77 7.71 -10.65
N SER A 57 7.18 6.77 -9.90
CA SER A 57 5.78 6.38 -10.13
C SER A 57 4.93 6.50 -8.88
N TRP A 58 3.76 7.14 -9.03
CA TRP A 58 2.74 7.23 -8.00
C TRP A 58 2.24 5.85 -7.59
N LEU A 59 2.18 5.57 -6.30
CA LEU A 59 1.62 4.33 -5.79
C LEU A 59 0.11 4.29 -5.97
N SER A 60 -0.41 3.17 -6.44
CA SER A 60 -1.86 2.93 -6.49
C SER A 60 -2.38 2.48 -5.12
N SER A 61 -3.70 2.61 -4.93
CA SER A 61 -4.42 2.06 -3.78
C SER A 61 -4.07 0.60 -3.48
N ASP A 62 -3.97 -0.26 -4.51
CA ASP A 62 -3.64 -1.69 -4.32
C ASP A 62 -2.28 -1.90 -3.66
N GLN A 63 -1.28 -1.12 -4.07
CA GLN A 63 0.08 -1.23 -3.56
C GLN A 63 0.16 -0.80 -2.09
N ILE A 64 -0.53 0.28 -1.74
CA ILE A 64 -0.61 0.77 -0.37
C ILE A 64 -1.42 -0.18 0.50
N ASN A 65 -2.59 -0.62 0.04
CA ASN A 65 -3.44 -1.57 0.76
C ASN A 65 -2.72 -2.90 1.01
N MET A 66 -1.89 -3.37 0.07
CA MET A 66 -1.03 -4.53 0.29
C MET A 66 -0.09 -4.31 1.48
N TYR A 67 0.62 -3.18 1.50
CA TYR A 67 1.57 -2.89 2.58
C TYR A 67 0.86 -2.72 3.94
N LEU A 68 -0.27 -2.03 3.96
CA LEU A 68 -1.08 -1.86 5.18
C LEU A 68 -1.64 -3.19 5.69
N THR A 69 -2.04 -4.09 4.78
CA THR A 69 -2.44 -5.45 5.15
C THR A 69 -1.26 -6.22 5.75
N LEU A 70 -0.05 -6.06 5.21
CA LEU A 70 1.16 -6.65 5.79
C LEU A 70 1.41 -6.13 7.22
N LEU A 71 1.24 -4.83 7.48
CA LEU A 71 1.34 -4.27 8.83
C LEU A 71 0.34 -4.93 9.79
N ASN A 72 -0.92 -5.10 9.36
CA ASN A 72 -1.95 -5.77 10.15
C ASN A 72 -1.59 -7.22 10.49
N THR A 73 -0.91 -7.94 9.59
CA THR A 73 -0.47 -9.32 9.85
C THR A 73 0.78 -9.41 10.74
N LYS A 74 1.60 -8.36 10.77
CA LYS A 74 2.89 -8.37 11.47
C LYS A 74 2.79 -7.80 12.88
N PHE A 75 1.84 -6.91 13.13
CA PHE A 75 1.74 -6.16 14.38
C PHE A 75 0.31 -6.20 14.92
N ASP A 76 0.09 -7.01 15.94
CA ASP A 76 -1.24 -7.19 16.54
C ASP A 76 -1.78 -5.90 17.19
N ARG A 77 -0.90 -5.02 17.65
CA ARG A 77 -1.22 -3.73 18.28
C ARG A 77 -1.67 -2.67 17.26
N ILE A 78 -1.52 -2.94 15.96
CA ILE A 78 -1.83 -2.00 14.88
C ILE A 78 -3.07 -2.47 14.13
N HIS A 79 -3.90 -1.53 13.69
CA HIS A 79 -4.84 -1.77 12.62
C HIS A 79 -4.76 -0.70 11.55
N SER A 80 -4.65 -1.11 10.31
CA SER A 80 -4.61 -0.24 9.14
C SER A 80 -5.86 -0.49 8.31
N PHE A 81 -6.63 0.56 8.10
CA PHE A 81 -7.74 0.53 7.16
C PHE A 81 -7.23 0.58 5.71
N THR A 82 -8.08 0.20 4.77
CA THR A 82 -7.79 0.38 3.35
C THR A 82 -7.91 1.86 2.94
N SER A 83 -7.29 2.24 1.83
CA SER A 83 -7.40 3.58 1.21
C SER A 83 -8.83 4.04 0.93
N TYR A 84 -9.78 3.11 0.87
CA TYR A 84 -11.18 3.41 0.61
C TYR A 84 -11.96 3.83 1.86
N PHE A 85 -11.42 3.56 3.07
CA PHE A 85 -12.12 3.80 4.32
C PHE A 85 -12.44 5.28 4.52
N TYR A 86 -11.46 6.16 4.36
CA TYR A 86 -11.65 7.59 4.56
C TYR A 86 -12.70 8.15 3.61
N MET A 87 -12.61 7.82 2.31
CA MET A 87 -13.58 8.28 1.31
C MET A 87 -15.00 7.79 1.61
N ARG A 88 -15.16 6.52 2.02
CA ARG A 88 -16.46 5.98 2.44
C ARG A 88 -17.04 6.72 3.64
N LEU A 89 -16.21 6.97 4.65
CA LEU A 89 -16.58 7.69 5.86
C LEU A 89 -16.95 9.14 5.56
N ALA A 90 -16.15 9.85 4.75
CA ALA A 90 -16.37 11.25 4.40
C ALA A 90 -17.67 11.46 3.62
N VAL A 91 -17.97 10.58 2.66
CA VAL A 91 -19.17 10.70 1.81
C VAL A 91 -20.43 10.17 2.52
N GLY A 92 -20.32 9.04 3.21
CA GLY A 92 -21.47 8.31 3.74
C GLY A 92 -21.68 8.43 5.26
N GLY A 93 -20.81 9.17 5.96
CA GLY A 93 -20.81 9.24 7.41
C GLY A 93 -20.47 7.91 8.09
N TYR A 94 -20.65 7.85 9.41
CA TYR A 94 -20.32 6.68 10.22
C TYR A 94 -21.07 5.41 9.78
N SER A 95 -22.36 5.53 9.44
CA SER A 95 -23.20 4.39 9.06
C SER A 95 -22.66 3.60 7.87
N SER A 96 -21.91 4.25 6.96
CA SER A 96 -21.33 3.58 5.79
C SER A 96 -20.13 2.68 6.12
N VAL A 97 -19.47 2.91 7.25
CA VAL A 97 -18.27 2.18 7.71
C VAL A 97 -18.47 1.45 9.03
N GLU A 98 -19.66 1.52 9.63
CA GLU A 98 -19.97 0.88 10.92
C GLU A 98 -19.59 -0.61 10.93
N ASN A 99 -19.96 -1.35 9.87
CA ASN A 99 -19.64 -2.77 9.74
C ASN A 99 -18.14 -3.04 9.61
N TRP A 100 -17.36 -2.08 9.10
CA TRP A 100 -15.91 -2.22 8.97
C TRP A 100 -15.28 -2.08 10.35
N ILE A 101 -15.76 -1.14 11.16
CA ILE A 101 -15.30 -0.93 12.54
C ILE A 101 -15.67 -2.13 13.42
N LYS A 102 -16.92 -2.59 13.37
CA LYS A 102 -17.42 -3.71 14.17
C LYS A 102 -16.64 -5.00 13.96
N LYS A 103 -16.24 -5.30 12.72
CA LYS A 103 -15.51 -6.53 12.38
C LYS A 103 -14.05 -6.54 12.83
N THR A 104 -13.50 -5.39 13.21
CA THR A 104 -12.05 -5.19 13.27
C THR A 104 -11.53 -5.05 14.71
N GLU A 105 -12.42 -5.06 15.72
CA GLU A 105 -12.08 -4.93 17.13
C GLU A 105 -11.10 -3.77 17.41
N ILE A 106 -11.28 -2.62 16.73
CA ILE A 106 -10.33 -1.51 16.72
C ILE A 106 -10.00 -0.95 18.12
N TYR A 107 -10.89 -1.14 19.09
CA TYR A 107 -10.71 -0.72 20.48
C TYR A 107 -9.57 -1.44 21.20
N GLN A 108 -9.20 -2.62 20.72
CA GLN A 108 -8.06 -3.40 21.24
C GLN A 108 -6.73 -2.96 20.62
N LYS A 109 -6.76 -2.07 19.62
CA LYS A 109 -5.57 -1.60 18.92
C LYS A 109 -5.05 -0.34 19.57
N GLU A 110 -3.74 -0.17 19.52
CA GLU A 110 -3.06 0.99 20.08
C GLU A 110 -2.84 2.08 19.04
N ILE A 111 -2.60 1.66 17.80
CA ILE A 111 -2.42 2.57 16.67
C ILE A 111 -3.34 2.13 15.55
N ILE A 112 -4.13 3.08 15.05
CA ILE A 112 -4.99 2.89 13.90
C ILE A 112 -4.47 3.78 12.77
N PHE A 113 -4.14 3.17 11.63
CA PHE A 113 -3.71 3.86 10.43
C PHE A 113 -4.86 4.03 9.43
N VAL A 114 -5.07 5.26 9.00
CA VAL A 114 -6.04 5.63 7.96
C VAL A 114 -5.27 6.31 6.83
N PRO A 115 -4.95 5.60 5.73
CA PRO A 115 -4.40 6.23 4.53
C PRO A 115 -5.44 7.17 3.90
N ILE A 116 -4.99 8.34 3.45
CA ILE A 116 -5.82 9.34 2.80
C ILE A 116 -5.21 9.65 1.43
N ASN A 117 -6.05 9.56 0.40
CA ASN A 117 -5.76 10.03 -0.94
C ASN A 117 -7.04 10.62 -1.52
N ILE A 118 -7.10 11.95 -1.60
CA ILE A 118 -8.31 12.69 -2.00
C ILE A 118 -8.27 13.03 -3.49
N THR A 119 -7.08 13.33 -4.02
CA THR A 119 -6.88 13.92 -5.36
C THR A 119 -6.05 13.04 -6.30
N ASP A 120 -5.71 11.81 -5.88
CA ASP A 120 -4.89 10.82 -6.61
C ASP A 120 -3.47 11.28 -7.00
N ASP A 121 -3.02 12.37 -6.38
CA ASP A 121 -1.73 13.03 -6.60
C ASP A 121 -0.95 13.26 -5.30
N HIS A 122 -1.50 12.85 -4.14
CA HIS A 122 -0.82 12.94 -2.86
C HIS A 122 -1.39 11.97 -1.83
N TRP A 123 -0.49 11.33 -1.07
CA TRP A 123 -0.86 10.39 -0.01
C TRP A 123 -0.50 10.97 1.35
N ASN A 124 -1.51 11.08 2.20
CA ASN A 124 -1.36 11.40 3.62
C ASN A 124 -1.66 10.17 4.46
N LEU A 125 -1.14 10.15 5.68
CA LEU A 125 -1.46 9.11 6.66
C LEU A 125 -1.97 9.74 7.95
N VAL A 126 -3.17 9.36 8.35
CA VAL A 126 -3.66 9.66 9.70
C VAL A 126 -3.32 8.48 10.62
N ALA A 127 -2.68 8.80 11.74
CA ALA A 127 -2.43 7.86 12.82
C ALA A 127 -3.26 8.25 14.04
N ILE A 128 -4.18 7.38 14.44
CA ILE A 128 -4.93 7.51 15.68
C ILE A 128 -4.18 6.68 16.73
N ILE A 129 -3.63 7.36 17.73
CA ILE A 129 -2.81 6.78 18.79
C ILE A 129 -3.64 6.78 20.07
N LYS A 130 -3.94 5.58 20.59
CA LYS A 130 -4.78 5.40 21.79
C LYS A 130 -4.14 5.97 23.04
N GLU A 131 -2.83 5.84 23.21
CA GLU A 131 -2.09 6.42 24.34
C GLU A 131 -0.89 7.19 23.78
N PRO A 132 -0.86 8.53 23.87
CA PRO A 132 -1.60 9.40 24.79
C PRO A 132 -2.86 10.07 24.20
N CYS A 133 -3.77 9.33 23.55
CA CYS A 133 -5.00 9.84 22.92
C CYS A 133 -4.76 10.98 21.91
N ARG A 134 -4.08 10.70 20.81
CA ARG A 134 -3.77 11.70 19.76
C ARG A 134 -4.19 11.25 18.38
N ILE A 135 -4.59 12.21 17.56
CA ILE A 135 -4.73 12.04 16.13
C ILE A 135 -3.61 12.84 15.49
N VAL A 136 -2.77 12.15 14.70
CA VAL A 136 -1.61 12.75 14.03
C VAL A 136 -1.81 12.64 12.53
N ILE A 137 -1.67 13.76 11.84
CA ILE A 137 -1.64 13.81 10.38
C ILE A 137 -0.18 13.83 9.95
N ILE A 138 0.21 12.82 9.17
CA ILE A 138 1.55 12.68 8.61
C ILE A 138 1.44 13.02 7.13
N ASP A 139 1.89 14.23 6.78
CA ASP A 139 1.95 14.76 5.43
C ASP A 139 3.42 14.95 5.03
N SER A 140 3.86 14.24 3.99
CA SER A 140 5.23 14.33 3.48
C SER A 140 5.52 15.61 2.68
N PHE A 141 4.49 16.32 2.24
CA PHE A 141 4.61 17.64 1.60
C PHE A 141 4.59 18.79 2.61
N GLY A 142 4.29 18.50 3.89
CA GLY A 142 4.47 19.42 5.00
C GLY A 142 3.59 20.66 4.92
N SER A 143 2.32 20.51 4.56
CA SER A 143 1.40 21.64 4.63
C SER A 143 1.12 22.00 6.10
N ILE A 144 1.67 23.14 6.53
CA ILE A 144 1.32 23.79 7.80
C ILE A 144 -0.08 24.35 7.59
N THR A 145 -1.07 23.78 8.27
CA THR A 145 -2.35 24.47 8.48
C THR A 145 -2.14 25.39 9.66
N ASP A 146 -1.61 26.59 9.38
CA ASP A 146 -1.79 27.72 10.28
C ASP A 146 -3.27 28.10 10.16
N GLU A 147 -4.13 27.50 10.99
CA GLU A 147 -5.46 28.05 11.25
C GLU A 147 -5.30 29.18 12.28
N ASP A 148 -5.35 30.42 11.78
CA ASP A 148 -5.65 31.64 12.55
C ASP A 148 -7.11 31.63 13.06
#